data_AF-A0A1G9LQW6-F1
#
_entry.id   AF-A0A1G9LQW6-F1
#
_cell.length_a   1.000
_cell.length_b   1.000
_cell.length_c   1.000
_cell.angle_alpha   90.00
_cell.angle_beta   90.00
_cell.angle_gamma   90.00
#
_symmetry.space_group_name_H-M   'P 1'
#
loop_
_entity.id
_entity.type
_entity.pdbx_description
1 polymer ?
#
loop_
_entity_poly.entity_id
_entity_poly.type
_entity_poly.pdbx_seq_one_letter_code
_entity_poly.pdbx_strand_id
1 'polypeptide(L)'
;MLEEKYIINGLKLPEKLVVMLRNGHWRAPDDKTGIQQVLDLPEHLKGRFDEYESYAADFEVYDFELMEREVNGMKKWPKAEWFDESGCMFLGKADSTVKPGDIDVEKSIPIADLGRGSDSPFVLDYRGSAESPTVMILRWGGDAEQDNRWMKIAESFDEFVEAIGIITSEGNTWNCYDS
;
A
#
# COMPACT_ATOMS: atom_id res chain seq x y z
N MET A 1 17.82 21.37 5.10
CA MET A 1 17.70 20.42 6.23
C MET A 1 16.23 20.04 6.51
N LEU A 2 15.42 19.77 5.47
CA LEU A 2 14.02 19.32 5.61
C LEU A 2 13.84 17.85 5.21
N GLU A 3 14.89 17.18 4.73
CA GLU A 3 14.81 15.87 4.08
C GLU A 3 14.73 14.69 5.07
N GLU A 4 15.26 14.83 6.29
CA GLU A 4 15.29 13.72 7.26
C GLU A 4 13.92 13.43 7.91
N LYS A 5 12.96 14.36 7.84
CA LYS A 5 11.64 14.19 8.49
C LYS A 5 10.69 13.24 7.74
N TYR A 6 11.06 12.79 6.54
CA TYR A 6 10.19 11.98 5.68
C TYR A 6 10.76 10.59 5.41
N ILE A 7 11.58 10.09 6.34
CA ILE A 7 12.16 8.76 6.30
C ILE A 7 11.43 7.90 7.32
N ILE A 8 10.73 6.86 6.84
CA ILE A 8 10.08 5.84 7.68
C ILE A 8 10.71 4.50 7.32
N ASN A 9 11.02 3.66 8.32
CA ASN A 9 11.70 2.38 8.07
C ASN A 9 13.09 2.51 7.40
N GLY A 10 13.73 3.68 7.49
CA GLY A 10 14.96 3.97 6.73
C GLY A 10 14.73 4.23 5.22
N LEU A 11 13.48 4.33 4.80
CA LEU A 11 13.04 4.51 3.42
C LEU A 11 12.43 5.91 3.25
N LYS A 12 12.83 6.62 2.20
CA LYS A 12 12.32 7.95 1.89
C LYS A 12 10.91 7.86 1.32
N LEU A 13 9.95 8.57 1.91
CA LEU A 13 8.60 8.67 1.37
C LEU A 13 8.60 9.41 0.02
N PRO A 14 7.70 9.03 -0.92
CA PRO A 14 7.51 9.79 -2.16
C PRO A 14 7.20 11.26 -1.88
N GLU A 15 7.80 12.16 -2.65
CA GLU A 15 7.63 13.61 -2.45
C GLU A 15 6.16 14.03 -2.52
N LYS A 16 5.41 13.46 -3.46
CA LYS A 16 3.97 13.71 -3.61
C LYS A 16 3.18 13.32 -2.36
N LEU A 17 3.49 12.17 -1.74
CA LEU A 17 2.85 11.73 -0.49
C LEU A 17 3.16 12.71 0.65
N VAL A 18 4.42 13.16 0.75
CA VAL A 18 4.84 14.13 1.76
C VAL A 18 4.08 15.45 1.60
N VAL A 19 3.98 15.98 0.39
CA VAL A 19 3.24 17.21 0.09
C VAL A 19 1.75 17.03 0.44
N MET A 20 1.15 15.91 0.05
CA MET A 20 -0.24 15.60 0.35
C MET A 20 -0.51 15.51 1.86
N LEU A 21 0.35 14.83 2.63
CA LEU A 21 0.23 14.73 4.09
C LEU A 21 0.31 16.09 4.76
N ARG A 22 1.28 16.93 4.35
CA ARG A 22 1.47 18.27 4.94
C ARG A 22 0.31 19.22 4.66
N ASN A 23 -0.32 19.07 3.50
CA ASN A 23 -1.42 19.92 3.07
C ASN A 23 -2.79 19.35 3.46
N GLY A 24 -2.85 18.18 4.12
CA GLY A 24 -4.11 17.51 4.46
C GLY A 24 -4.88 16.99 3.24
N HIS A 25 -4.19 16.80 2.10
CA HIS A 25 -4.75 16.27 0.86
C HIS A 25 -4.62 14.76 0.74
N TRP A 26 -3.77 14.13 1.58
CA TRP A 26 -3.76 12.67 1.73
C TRP A 26 -4.98 12.28 2.56
N ARG A 27 -6.10 12.03 1.88
CA ARG A 27 -7.39 11.66 2.45
C ARG A 27 -8.13 10.77 1.48
N ALA A 28 -9.00 9.91 2.00
CA ALA A 28 -9.83 9.06 1.18
C ALA A 28 -10.68 9.91 0.20
N PRO A 29 -10.75 9.54 -1.09
CA PRO A 29 -11.55 10.27 -2.07
C PRO A 29 -13.05 10.13 -1.76
N ASP A 30 -13.86 11.13 -2.11
CA ASP A 30 -15.32 11.06 -1.94
C ASP A 30 -15.93 10.03 -2.90
N ASP A 31 -15.43 10.00 -4.14
CA ASP A 31 -15.77 8.97 -5.13
C ASP A 31 -14.83 7.75 -4.96
N LYS A 32 -15.41 6.59 -4.62
CA LYS A 32 -14.68 5.34 -4.39
C LYS A 32 -14.50 4.49 -5.65
N THR A 33 -14.99 4.95 -6.81
CA THR A 33 -14.93 4.19 -8.06
C THR A 33 -13.49 3.83 -8.43
N GLY A 34 -12.54 4.75 -8.26
CA GLY A 34 -11.13 4.48 -8.54
C GLY A 34 -10.53 3.42 -7.61
N ILE A 35 -10.94 3.41 -6.34
CA ILE A 35 -10.52 2.38 -5.37
C ILE A 35 -11.08 1.01 -5.78
N GLN A 36 -12.35 0.95 -6.16
CA GLN A 36 -12.96 -0.30 -6.66
C GLN A 36 -12.22 -0.83 -7.89
N GLN A 37 -11.82 0.05 -8.81
CA GLN A 37 -11.10 -0.33 -10.02
C GLN A 37 -9.71 -0.89 -9.73
N VAL A 38 -8.92 -0.28 -8.84
CA VAL A 38 -7.61 -0.83 -8.46
C VAL A 38 -7.72 -2.10 -7.63
N LEU A 39 -8.89 -2.34 -7.02
CA LEU A 39 -9.19 -3.56 -6.27
C LEU A 39 -9.83 -4.67 -7.12
N ASP A 40 -10.22 -4.40 -8.37
CA ASP A 40 -10.75 -5.43 -9.25
C ASP A 40 -9.65 -6.45 -9.57
N LEU A 41 -10.01 -7.73 -9.49
CA LEU A 41 -9.09 -8.81 -9.77
C LEU A 41 -9.10 -9.11 -11.28
N PRO A 42 -7.92 -9.31 -11.90
CA PRO A 42 -7.86 -9.89 -13.22
C PRO A 42 -8.67 -11.19 -13.30
N GLU A 43 -9.39 -11.40 -14.39
CA GLU A 43 -10.33 -12.54 -14.53
C GLU A 43 -9.71 -13.91 -14.18
N HIS A 44 -8.43 -14.12 -14.53
CA HIS A 44 -7.71 -15.36 -14.24
C HIS A 44 -7.35 -15.56 -12.75
N LEU A 45 -7.58 -14.56 -11.89
CA LEU A 45 -7.35 -14.59 -10.45
C LEU A 45 -8.67 -14.57 -9.65
N LYS A 46 -9.82 -14.37 -10.29
CA LYS A 46 -11.11 -14.39 -9.61
C LYS A 46 -11.41 -15.77 -9.01
N GLY A 47 -12.01 -15.76 -7.82
CA GLY A 47 -12.26 -16.97 -7.02
C GLY A 47 -11.04 -17.57 -6.32
N ARG A 48 -9.83 -17.02 -6.51
CA ARG A 48 -8.63 -17.42 -5.78
C ARG A 48 -8.42 -16.63 -4.49
N PHE A 49 -8.81 -15.35 -4.51
CA PHE A 49 -8.64 -14.42 -3.41
C PHE A 49 -9.97 -13.78 -3.05
N ASP A 50 -10.03 -13.21 -1.85
CA ASP A 50 -11.14 -12.38 -1.42
C ASP A 50 -11.34 -11.19 -2.38
N GLU A 51 -12.61 -10.98 -2.72
CA GLU A 51 -13.04 -9.88 -3.56
C GLU A 51 -13.28 -8.65 -2.69
N TYR A 52 -12.45 -7.62 -2.89
CA TYR A 52 -12.44 -6.44 -2.02
C TYR A 52 -13.35 -5.30 -2.47
N GLU A 53 -14.16 -5.51 -3.52
CA GLU A 53 -14.99 -4.46 -4.11
C GLU A 53 -15.93 -3.80 -3.08
N SER A 54 -16.45 -4.58 -2.13
CA SER A 54 -17.30 -4.10 -1.04
C SER A 54 -16.55 -3.30 0.03
N TYR A 55 -15.24 -3.52 0.18
CA TYR A 55 -14.41 -2.86 1.19
C TYR A 55 -13.85 -1.51 0.72
N ALA A 56 -14.04 -1.15 -0.56
CA ALA A 56 -13.61 0.15 -1.07
C ALA A 56 -14.24 1.35 -0.31
N ALA A 57 -15.41 1.14 0.30
CA ALA A 57 -16.07 2.12 1.15
C ALA A 57 -15.27 2.46 2.41
N ASP A 58 -14.47 1.50 2.90
CA ASP A 58 -13.74 1.55 4.16
C ASP A 58 -12.26 1.95 3.96
N PHE A 59 -11.90 2.48 2.79
CA PHE A 59 -10.53 2.93 2.52
C PHE A 59 -10.10 4.03 3.49
N GLU A 60 -9.13 3.72 4.35
CA GLU A 60 -8.57 4.62 5.34
C GLU A 60 -7.09 4.87 5.02
N VAL A 61 -6.71 6.15 5.00
CA VAL A 61 -5.32 6.56 4.74
C VAL A 61 -4.54 6.73 6.03
N TYR A 62 -3.23 6.46 6.00
CA TYR A 62 -2.38 6.62 7.16
C TYR A 62 -1.72 7.98 7.20
N ASP A 63 -1.60 8.56 8.39
CA ASP A 63 -0.71 9.69 8.65
C ASP A 63 0.71 9.22 9.04
N PHE A 64 1.64 10.15 9.28
CA PHE A 64 3.02 9.80 9.63
C PHE A 64 3.12 8.91 10.88
N GLU A 65 2.36 9.23 11.94
CA GLU A 65 2.42 8.50 13.21
C GLU A 65 1.91 7.07 13.03
N LEU A 66 0.81 6.92 12.28
CA LEU A 66 0.25 5.63 11.97
C LEU A 66 1.20 4.79 11.10
N MET A 67 1.78 5.36 10.04
CA MET A 67 2.77 4.68 9.21
C MET A 67 3.95 4.15 10.06
N GLU A 68 4.52 4.96 10.95
CA GLU A 68 5.61 4.53 11.85
C GLU A 68 5.17 3.40 12.79
N ARG A 69 3.97 3.49 13.34
CA ARG A 69 3.42 2.46 14.22
C ARG A 69 3.24 1.14 13.48
N GLU A 70 2.65 1.17 12.29
CA GLU A 70 2.38 -0.02 11.49
C GLU A 70 3.69 -0.67 10.99
N VAL A 71 4.70 0.11 10.58
CA VAL A 71 6.05 -0.44 10.29
C VAL A 71 6.61 -1.22 11.47
N ASN A 72 6.52 -0.67 12.68
CA ASN A 72 7.01 -1.35 13.88
C ASN A 72 6.18 -2.61 14.21
N GLY A 73 4.90 -2.64 13.84
CA GLY A 73 4.05 -3.82 13.88
C GLY A 73 4.52 -4.89 12.89
N MET A 74 4.72 -4.50 11.63
CA MET A 74 5.15 -5.37 10.53
C MET A 74 6.43 -6.13 10.84
N LYS A 75 7.42 -5.47 11.45
CA LYS A 75 8.70 -6.11 11.85
C LYS A 75 8.54 -7.25 12.85
N LYS A 76 7.42 -7.29 13.56
CA LYS A 76 7.11 -8.34 14.53
C LYS A 76 6.37 -9.52 13.89
N TRP A 77 5.74 -9.35 12.73
CA TRP A 77 4.97 -10.41 12.06
C TRP A 77 5.72 -11.74 11.90
N PRO A 78 7.00 -11.77 11.48
CA PRO A 78 7.73 -13.03 11.33
C PRO A 78 7.93 -13.81 12.64
N LYS A 79 7.74 -13.15 13.79
CA LYS A 79 7.94 -13.69 15.13
C LYS A 79 6.68 -13.57 16.01
N ALA A 80 5.54 -13.21 15.41
CA ALA A 80 4.32 -13.03 16.17
C ALA A 80 3.76 -14.41 16.53
N GLU A 81 3.74 -14.71 17.83
CA GLU A 81 3.18 -15.93 18.43
C GLU A 81 1.74 -15.70 18.95
N TRP A 82 1.09 -14.61 18.53
CA TRP A 82 -0.19 -14.15 19.10
C TRP A 82 -1.41 -14.91 18.55
N PHE A 83 -1.20 -15.83 17.62
CA PHE A 83 -2.13 -16.87 17.19
C PHE A 83 -1.42 -18.22 17.33
N ASP A 84 -2.19 -19.31 17.50
CA ASP A 84 -1.67 -20.68 17.33
C ASP A 84 -1.01 -20.87 15.93
N GLU A 85 -1.33 -19.96 15.02
CA GLU A 85 -0.78 -19.76 13.68
C GLU A 85 0.23 -18.60 13.74
N SER A 86 1.48 -18.84 13.32
CA SER A 86 2.49 -17.76 13.27
C SER A 86 2.02 -16.60 12.39
N GLY A 87 2.38 -15.35 12.72
CA GLY A 87 2.06 -14.16 11.89
C GLY A 87 2.64 -14.15 10.46
N CYS A 88 3.12 -15.30 9.97
CA CYS A 88 3.62 -15.53 8.63
C CYS A 88 2.55 -15.31 7.54
N MET A 89 1.26 -15.44 7.87
CA MET A 89 0.16 -15.20 6.92
C MET A 89 0.22 -13.79 6.29
N PHE A 90 0.71 -12.80 7.02
CA PHE A 90 0.88 -11.42 6.54
C PHE A 90 2.08 -11.24 5.61
N LEU A 91 3.03 -12.18 5.60
CA LEU A 91 4.21 -12.10 4.74
C LEU A 91 3.89 -12.48 3.29
N GLY A 92 2.76 -13.16 3.07
CA GLY A 92 2.43 -13.79 1.81
C GLY A 92 3.48 -14.83 1.41
N LYS A 93 3.49 -15.19 0.12
CA LYS A 93 4.42 -16.19 -0.42
C LYS A 93 4.78 -15.85 -1.85
N ALA A 94 6.07 -15.97 -2.17
CA ALA A 94 6.55 -15.73 -3.52
C ALA A 94 5.73 -16.54 -4.55
N ASP A 95 5.28 -15.87 -5.61
CA ASP A 95 4.36 -16.44 -6.58
C ASP A 95 4.72 -16.01 -8.01
N SER A 96 4.88 -16.99 -8.89
CA SER A 96 5.25 -16.74 -10.29
C SER A 96 4.14 -16.13 -11.12
N THR A 97 2.89 -16.36 -10.72
CA THR A 97 1.67 -15.86 -11.36
C THR A 97 1.30 -14.49 -10.80
N VAL A 98 1.39 -14.31 -9.48
CA VAL A 98 1.16 -13.03 -8.80
C VAL A 98 2.48 -12.52 -8.26
N LYS A 99 3.27 -11.84 -9.09
CA LYS A 99 4.56 -11.30 -8.64
C LYS A 99 4.37 -10.01 -7.83
N PRO A 100 5.12 -9.83 -6.73
CA PRO A 100 6.09 -10.76 -6.16
C PRO A 100 5.44 -11.88 -5.34
N GLY A 101 4.24 -11.65 -4.79
CA GLY A 101 3.47 -12.63 -4.02
C GLY A 101 3.79 -12.59 -2.52
N ASP A 102 4.97 -12.11 -2.15
CA ASP A 102 5.41 -11.87 -0.79
C ASP A 102 5.77 -10.40 -0.54
N ILE A 103 6.08 -10.07 0.71
CA ILE A 103 6.59 -8.75 1.12
C ILE A 103 7.96 -8.88 1.80
N ASP A 104 8.78 -7.84 1.63
CA ASP A 104 9.98 -7.62 2.45
C ASP A 104 9.68 -6.48 3.43
N VAL A 105 9.43 -6.83 4.70
CA VAL A 105 9.02 -5.86 5.74
C VAL A 105 10.06 -4.76 6.01
N GLU A 106 11.34 -4.98 5.66
CA GLU A 106 12.39 -3.96 5.79
C GLU A 106 12.44 -3.03 4.58
N LYS A 107 11.70 -3.35 3.50
CA LYS A 107 11.62 -2.58 2.26
C LYS A 107 10.19 -2.14 1.94
N SER A 108 9.35 -2.03 2.96
CA SER A 108 7.97 -1.61 2.79
C SER A 108 7.54 -0.58 3.82
N ILE A 109 6.59 0.25 3.42
CA ILE A 109 5.90 1.22 4.29
C ILE A 109 4.40 1.09 4.01
N PRO A 110 3.57 0.73 5.01
CA PRO A 110 2.12 0.75 4.87
C PRO A 110 1.61 2.20 4.84
N ILE A 111 0.65 2.50 3.96
CA ILE A 111 0.19 3.87 3.69
C ILE A 111 -1.33 4.06 3.76
N ALA A 112 -2.08 2.96 3.73
CA ALA A 112 -3.53 2.92 3.83
C ALA A 112 -3.99 1.48 4.12
N ASP A 113 -5.26 1.28 4.44
CA ASP A 113 -5.91 -0.04 4.49
C ASP A 113 -7.38 0.06 4.03
N LEU A 114 -8.08 -1.09 4.10
CA LEU A 114 -9.51 -1.21 3.81
C LEU A 114 -10.35 -1.27 5.09
N GLY A 115 -9.92 -0.55 6.13
CA GLY A 115 -10.63 -0.42 7.39
C GLY A 115 -10.61 -1.69 8.24
N ARG A 116 -11.31 -1.61 9.38
CA ARG A 116 -11.27 -2.66 10.42
C ARG A 116 -11.80 -3.99 9.92
N GLY A 117 -11.03 -5.04 10.17
CA GLY A 117 -11.41 -6.42 9.87
C GLY A 117 -11.07 -6.89 8.45
N SER A 118 -10.57 -5.99 7.59
CA SER A 118 -10.01 -6.39 6.28
C SER A 118 -8.60 -6.96 6.41
N ASP A 119 -7.84 -6.50 7.40
CA ASP A 119 -6.43 -6.80 7.62
C ASP A 119 -5.60 -6.76 6.31
N SER A 120 -5.96 -5.83 5.42
CA SER A 120 -5.46 -5.73 4.03
C SER A 120 -4.81 -4.37 3.77
N PRO A 121 -3.60 -4.13 4.29
CA PRO A 121 -2.91 -2.87 4.10
C PRO A 121 -2.41 -2.68 2.66
N PHE A 122 -2.42 -1.43 2.23
CA PHE A 122 -1.69 -0.94 1.08
C PHE A 122 -0.29 -0.53 1.51
N VAL A 123 0.73 -0.96 0.76
CA VAL A 123 2.14 -0.65 1.06
C VAL A 123 2.85 -0.05 -0.14
N LEU A 124 3.79 0.83 0.13
CA LEU A 124 4.90 1.16 -0.77
C LEU A 124 5.93 0.03 -0.70
N ASP A 125 6.32 -0.52 -1.84
CA ASP A 125 7.37 -1.54 -1.97
C ASP A 125 8.59 -0.99 -2.70
N TYR A 126 9.72 -1.00 -2.00
CA TYR A 126 10.97 -0.41 -2.45
C TYR A 126 11.95 -1.44 -3.02
N ARG A 127 11.54 -2.71 -3.23
CA ARG A 127 12.45 -3.74 -3.76
C ARG A 127 12.91 -3.43 -5.17
N GLY A 128 12.04 -2.82 -5.98
CA GLY A 128 12.33 -2.44 -7.36
C GLY A 128 12.98 -1.07 -7.53
N SER A 129 12.69 -0.12 -6.65
CA SER A 129 13.17 1.26 -6.77
C SER A 129 13.11 2.02 -5.45
N ALA A 130 14.17 2.78 -5.13
CA ALA A 130 14.23 3.65 -3.97
C ALA A 130 13.44 4.96 -4.16
N GLU A 131 13.36 5.45 -5.40
CA GLU A 131 12.76 6.76 -5.73
C GLU A 131 11.31 6.64 -6.22
N SER A 132 10.92 5.47 -6.75
CA SER A 132 9.59 5.23 -7.30
C SER A 132 9.08 3.85 -6.84
N PRO A 133 8.74 3.71 -5.55
CA PRO A 133 8.25 2.45 -5.00
C PRO A 133 6.89 2.08 -5.63
N THR A 134 6.69 0.79 -5.90
CA THR A 134 5.39 0.30 -6.40
C THR A 134 4.38 0.27 -5.26
N VAL A 135 3.08 0.33 -5.56
CA VAL A 135 2.04 0.14 -4.55
C VAL A 135 1.52 -1.29 -4.62
N MET A 136 1.46 -1.96 -3.48
CA MET A 136 0.92 -3.31 -3.35
C MET A 136 -0.17 -3.37 -2.29
N ILE A 137 -0.99 -4.41 -2.35
CA ILE A 137 -1.98 -4.76 -1.32
C ILE A 137 -1.86 -6.23 -0.95
N LEU A 138 -2.09 -6.57 0.32
CA LEU A 138 -2.27 -7.95 0.74
C LEU A 138 -3.65 -8.48 0.32
N ARG A 139 -3.68 -9.62 -0.38
CA ARG A 139 -4.88 -10.37 -0.72
C ARG A 139 -4.97 -11.64 0.10
N TRP A 140 -6.07 -11.82 0.82
CA TRP A 140 -6.39 -13.06 1.51
C TRP A 140 -6.84 -14.12 0.53
N GLY A 141 -6.32 -15.34 0.68
CA GLY A 141 -6.78 -16.52 -0.04
C GLY A 141 -7.62 -17.44 0.86
N GLY A 142 -8.06 -18.57 0.31
CA GLY A 142 -8.88 -19.54 1.06
C GLY A 142 -8.13 -20.21 2.24
N ASP A 143 -6.82 -20.34 2.13
CA ASP A 143 -5.91 -20.75 3.21
C ASP A 143 -4.97 -19.60 3.58
N ALA A 144 -5.12 -19.04 4.79
CA ALA A 144 -4.36 -17.89 5.26
C ALA A 144 -2.83 -18.14 5.29
N GLU A 145 -2.37 -19.38 5.48
CA GLU A 145 -0.94 -19.69 5.54
C GLU A 145 -0.32 -19.89 4.15
N GLN A 146 -1.12 -20.35 3.19
CA GLN A 146 -0.59 -20.80 1.88
C GLN A 146 -0.98 -19.89 0.73
N ASP A 147 -2.11 -19.20 0.82
CA ASP A 147 -2.73 -18.57 -0.34
C ASP A 147 -2.63 -17.05 -0.32
N ASN A 148 -2.32 -16.43 0.81
CA ASN A 148 -2.17 -14.98 0.87
C ASN A 148 -1.08 -14.45 -0.06
N ARG A 149 -1.37 -13.41 -0.86
CA ARG A 149 -0.41 -12.81 -1.78
C ARG A 149 -0.37 -11.30 -1.68
N TRP A 150 0.84 -10.77 -1.73
CA TRP A 150 1.05 -9.36 -2.02
C TRP A 150 0.97 -9.11 -3.52
N MET A 151 0.00 -8.30 -3.93
CA MET A 151 -0.30 -8.00 -5.31
C MET A 151 0.00 -6.54 -5.61
N LYS A 152 0.78 -6.30 -6.67
CA LYS A 152 1.01 -4.94 -7.18
C LYS A 152 -0.28 -4.39 -7.81
N ILE A 153 -0.64 -3.17 -7.42
CA ILE A 153 -1.82 -2.45 -7.92
C ILE A 153 -1.45 -1.18 -8.70
N ALA A 154 -0.23 -0.66 -8.55
CA ALA A 154 0.30 0.46 -9.32
C ALA A 154 1.83 0.38 -9.41
N GLU A 155 2.43 0.88 -10.50
CA GLU A 155 3.88 0.92 -10.68
C GLU A 155 4.54 2.00 -9.82
N SER A 156 3.77 2.99 -9.36
CA SER A 156 4.26 4.05 -8.48
C SER A 156 3.16 4.61 -7.58
N PHE A 157 3.55 5.32 -6.52
CA PHE A 157 2.60 6.09 -5.70
C PHE A 157 1.83 7.13 -6.54
N ASP A 158 2.49 7.77 -7.51
CA ASP A 158 1.90 8.81 -8.34
C ASP A 158 0.77 8.27 -9.22
N GLU A 159 0.98 7.10 -9.83
CA GLU A 159 -0.03 6.38 -10.59
C GLU A 159 -1.18 5.91 -9.69
N PHE A 160 -0.87 5.42 -8.49
CA PHE A 160 -1.89 4.99 -7.53
C PHE A 160 -2.85 6.12 -7.17
N VAL A 161 -2.34 7.29 -6.78
CA VAL A 161 -3.19 8.42 -6.38
C VAL A 161 -4.03 8.98 -7.53
N GLU A 162 -3.51 8.93 -8.76
CA GLU A 162 -4.27 9.27 -9.96
C GLU A 162 -5.40 8.25 -10.18
N ALA A 163 -5.10 6.95 -10.11
CA ALA A 163 -6.07 5.88 -10.29
C ALA A 163 -7.20 5.91 -9.27
N ILE A 164 -6.90 6.21 -7.99
CA ILE A 164 -7.93 6.30 -6.95
C ILE A 164 -8.61 7.68 -6.88
N GLY A 165 -8.26 8.63 -7.76
CA GLY A 165 -8.94 9.92 -7.84
C GLY A 165 -8.59 10.92 -6.72
N ILE A 166 -7.45 10.74 -6.03
CA ILE A 166 -6.92 11.76 -5.12
C ILE A 166 -6.16 12.79 -5.94
N ILE A 167 -6.89 13.78 -6.44
CA ILE A 167 -6.34 14.89 -7.21
C ILE A 167 -5.81 15.96 -6.25
N THR A 168 -4.53 16.29 -6.36
CA THR A 168 -4.01 17.54 -5.80
C THR A 168 -4.60 18.69 -6.61
N SER A 169 -5.18 19.69 -5.96
CA SER A 169 -5.76 20.90 -6.56
C SER A 169 -4.77 21.80 -7.35
N GLU A 170 -3.61 21.27 -7.74
CA GLU A 170 -2.64 21.89 -8.63
C GLU A 170 -2.46 21.05 -9.90
N GLY A 171 -3.54 20.93 -10.68
CA GLY A 171 -3.41 20.79 -12.11
C GLY A 171 -3.00 22.13 -12.72
N ASN A 172 -1.69 22.44 -12.73
CA ASN A 172 -1.04 23.22 -13.80
C ASN A 172 0.48 23.31 -13.58
N THR A 173 1.21 22.65 -14.48
CA THR A 173 2.61 22.90 -14.87
C THR A 173 3.68 22.84 -13.77
N TRP A 174 4.30 21.67 -13.62
CA TRP A 174 5.74 21.60 -13.34
C TRP A 174 6.51 21.97 -14.61
N ASN A 175 6.62 23.26 -14.90
CA ASN A 175 7.60 23.76 -15.86
C ASN A 175 8.96 23.79 -15.17
N CYS A 176 9.68 22.68 -15.24
CA CYS A 176 11.09 22.63 -14.87
C CYS A 176 11.94 23.18 -16.02
N TYR A 177 11.80 24.46 -16.38
CA TYR A 177 12.81 25.26 -17.11
C TYR A 177 12.47 26.74 -16.94
N ASP A 178 13.12 27.39 -15.98
CA ASP A 178 13.68 28.74 -16.10
C ASP A 178 14.37 29.14 -14.79
N SER A 179 15.67 28.84 -14.68
CA SER A 179 16.75 29.79 -14.33
C SER A 179 18.11 29.10 -14.36
#